data_AF-A0A977XPQ3-F1
#
_entry.id   AF-A0A977XPQ3-F1
#
_cell.length_a   1.000
_cell.length_b   1.000
_cell.length_c   1.000
_cell.angle_alpha   90.00
_cell.angle_beta   90.00
_cell.angle_gamma   90.00
#
_symmetry.space_group_name_H-M   'P 1'
#
loop_
_entity.id
_entity.type
_entity.pdbx_description
1 polymer ?
#
loop_
_entity_poly.entity_id
_entity_poly.type
_entity_poly.pdbx_seq_one_letter_code
_entity_poly.pdbx_strand_id
1 'polypeptide(L)'
;MEIKFASEYPRRYLLPRLESRIVINQLWPGSGCLDKCLQLAKIDLGMLQKLHQQEIASLEQWWAEQECSKAIPFRGGITKSHFFTCPAIYEPEFSDFRAAFTKSCSFVVIIDDEMDLPDCDPNDILKFNEAVQRWDPSPCDDAPQFKAILPSFFATVENR
;
A
#
# COMPACT_ATOMS: atom_id res chain seq x y z
N MET A 1 -17.44 -26.39 5.89
CA MET A 1 -16.75 -25.29 5.18
C MET A 1 -15.94 -24.45 6.16
N GLU A 2 -16.56 -23.96 7.23
CA GLU A 2 -15.91 -23.16 8.30
C GLU A 2 -14.72 -23.86 8.98
N ILE A 3 -14.86 -25.12 9.43
CA ILE A 3 -13.77 -25.88 10.10
C ILE A 3 -12.54 -26.01 9.20
N LYS A 4 -12.75 -26.24 7.89
CA LYS A 4 -11.65 -26.32 6.91
C LYS A 4 -10.97 -24.96 6.74
N PHE A 5 -11.76 -23.90 6.60
CA PHE A 5 -11.25 -22.53 6.49
C PHE A 5 -10.42 -22.12 7.70
N ALA A 6 -10.91 -22.35 8.92
CA ALA A 6 -10.20 -22.02 10.15
C ALA A 6 -8.94 -22.87 10.38
N SER A 7 -8.91 -24.10 9.85
CA SER A 7 -7.72 -24.95 9.88
C SER A 7 -6.64 -24.49 8.91
N GLU A 8 -7.02 -23.92 7.76
CA GLU A 8 -6.09 -23.41 6.74
C GLU A 8 -5.62 -21.99 7.09
N TYR A 9 -6.52 -21.17 7.62
CA TYR A 9 -6.28 -19.78 8.00
C TYR A 9 -6.74 -19.52 9.44
N PRO A 10 -5.89 -19.75 10.44
CA PRO A 10 -6.25 -19.48 11.82
C PRO A 10 -6.55 -17.99 12.02
N ARG A 11 -7.65 -17.70 12.72
CA ARG A 11 -8.19 -16.34 12.93
C ARG A 11 -7.14 -15.31 13.34
N ARG A 12 -6.20 -15.71 14.21
CA ARG A 12 -5.14 -14.84 14.73
C ARG A 12 -4.18 -14.31 13.66
N TYR A 13 -4.07 -14.99 12.51
CA TYR A 13 -3.19 -14.62 11.41
C TYR A 13 -3.95 -14.00 10.22
N LEU A 14 -5.27 -13.91 10.30
CA LEU A 14 -6.09 -13.28 9.27
C LEU A 14 -6.19 -11.78 9.50
N LEU A 15 -6.17 -11.03 8.39
CA LEU A 15 -6.45 -9.61 8.44
C LEU A 15 -7.95 -9.40 8.71
N PRO A 16 -8.33 -8.58 9.71
CA PRO A 16 -9.73 -8.46 10.16
C PRO A 16 -10.73 -8.19 9.04
N ARG A 17 -10.35 -7.35 8.05
CA ARG A 17 -11.25 -7.02 6.94
C ARG A 17 -11.39 -8.16 5.92
N LEU A 18 -10.32 -8.93 5.69
CA LEU A 18 -10.38 -10.11 4.83
C LEU A 18 -11.24 -11.20 5.45
N GLU A 19 -11.08 -11.43 6.74
CA GLU A 19 -11.91 -12.38 7.48
C GLU A 19 -13.39 -11.96 7.43
N SER A 20 -13.69 -10.69 7.76
CA SER A 20 -15.05 -10.17 7.76
C SER A 20 -15.74 -10.39 6.41
N ARG A 21 -15.04 -10.11 5.30
CA ARG A 21 -15.57 -10.34 3.94
C ARG A 21 -15.88 -11.81 3.68
N ILE A 22 -15.01 -12.73 4.11
CA ILE A 22 -15.20 -14.17 3.93
C ILE A 22 -16.41 -14.66 4.74
N VAL A 23 -16.49 -14.24 6.01
CA VAL A 23 -17.60 -14.62 6.89
C VAL A 23 -18.94 -14.13 6.34
N ILE A 24 -19.04 -12.85 5.97
CA ILE A 24 -20.27 -12.24 5.44
C ILE A 24 -20.73 -12.93 4.14
N ASN A 25 -19.80 -13.32 3.26
CA ASN A 25 -20.14 -13.82 1.93
C ASN A 25 -20.30 -15.34 1.85
N GLN A 26 -19.58 -16.11 2.67
CA GLN A 26 -19.42 -17.55 2.46
C GLN A 26 -19.81 -18.40 3.67
N LEU A 27 -19.65 -17.89 4.90
CA LEU A 27 -19.78 -18.71 6.10
C LEU A 27 -21.01 -18.37 6.96
N TRP A 28 -21.74 -17.30 6.66
CA TRP A 28 -22.87 -16.87 7.49
C TRP A 28 -24.07 -17.84 7.44
N PRO A 29 -24.47 -18.44 8.58
CA PRO A 29 -25.51 -19.48 8.60
C PRO A 29 -26.96 -18.94 8.58
N GLY A 30 -27.18 -17.64 8.84
CA GLY A 30 -28.46 -16.93 8.72
C GLY A 30 -29.63 -17.45 9.58
N SER A 31 -30.02 -16.71 10.63
CA SER A 31 -31.39 -16.79 11.20
C SER A 31 -31.71 -15.68 12.21
N GLY A 32 -32.90 -15.09 12.09
CA GLY A 32 -33.51 -14.27 13.15
C GLY A 32 -32.82 -12.93 13.40
N CYS A 33 -32.50 -12.61 14.66
CA CYS A 33 -31.81 -11.37 15.06
C CYS A 33 -30.51 -11.13 14.27
N LEU A 34 -29.84 -12.20 13.86
CA LEU A 34 -28.60 -12.17 13.09
C LEU A 34 -28.77 -11.53 11.70
N ASP A 35 -29.98 -11.48 11.14
CA ASP A 35 -30.20 -10.89 9.80
C ASP A 35 -30.01 -9.37 9.79
N LYS A 36 -30.38 -8.67 10.87
CA LYS A 36 -30.12 -7.23 11.00
C LYS A 36 -28.62 -6.95 11.13
N CYS A 37 -27.90 -7.76 11.89
CA CYS A 37 -26.44 -7.64 12.01
C CYS A 37 -25.75 -7.91 10.68
N LEU A 38 -26.20 -8.90 9.91
CA LEU A 38 -25.67 -9.18 8.58
C LEU A 38 -25.90 -8.01 7.61
N GLN A 39 -27.11 -7.43 7.63
CA GLN A 39 -27.42 -6.25 6.81
C GLN A 39 -26.49 -5.08 7.16
N LEU A 40 -26.31 -4.80 8.45
CA LEU A 40 -25.40 -3.77 8.92
C LEU A 40 -23.95 -4.04 8.47
N ALA A 41 -23.46 -5.27 8.63
CA ALA A 41 -22.12 -5.66 8.24
C ALA A 41 -21.88 -5.55 6.72
N LYS A 42 -22.90 -5.84 5.89
CA LYS A 42 -22.83 -5.64 4.44
C LYS A 42 -22.77 -4.16 4.05
N ILE A 43 -23.55 -3.31 4.73
CA ILE A 43 -23.53 -1.86 4.51
C ILE A 43 -22.16 -1.29 4.88
N ASP A 44 -21.65 -1.65 6.06
CA ASP A 44 -20.30 -1.27 6.52
C ASP A 44 -19.22 -1.68 5.51
N LEU A 45 -19.27 -2.93 5.02
CA LEU A 45 -18.35 -3.41 3.99
C LEU A 45 -18.40 -2.58 2.71
N GLY A 46 -19.60 -2.23 2.25
CA GLY A 46 -19.79 -1.40 1.07
C GLY A 46 -19.27 0.04 1.27
N MET A 47 -19.51 0.64 2.44
CA MET A 47 -19.03 1.97 2.77
C MET A 47 -17.50 2.04 2.81
N LEU A 48 -16.86 1.10 3.50
CA LEU A 48 -15.40 1.03 3.58
C LEU A 48 -14.78 0.71 2.22
N GLN A 49 -15.37 -0.20 1.45
CA GLN A 49 -14.89 -0.48 0.10
C GLN A 49 -14.91 0.77 -0.79
N LYS A 50 -15.98 1.56 -0.71
CA LYS A 50 -16.08 2.83 -1.46
C LYS A 50 -15.02 3.84 -1.01
N LEU A 51 -14.79 3.96 0.30
CA LEU A 51 -13.73 4.81 0.85
C LEU A 51 -12.36 4.40 0.30
N HIS A 52 -12.00 3.13 0.39
CA HIS A 52 -10.72 2.63 -0.11
C HIS A 52 -10.56 2.84 -1.63
N GLN A 53 -11.63 2.73 -2.42
CA GLN A 53 -11.58 3.06 -3.85
C GLN A 53 -11.29 4.54 -4.11
N GLN A 54 -11.84 5.44 -3.30
CA GLN A 54 -11.56 6.88 -3.40
C GLN A 54 -10.11 7.21 -3.00
N GLU A 55 -9.60 6.56 -1.96
CA GLU A 55 -8.20 6.66 -1.54
C GLU A 55 -7.27 6.20 -2.66
N ILE A 56 -7.52 5.02 -3.26
CA ILE A 56 -6.72 4.49 -4.37
C ILE A 56 -6.74 5.44 -5.56
N ALA A 57 -7.90 5.94 -5.98
CA ALA A 57 -7.98 6.87 -7.11
C ALA A 57 -7.15 8.15 -6.87
N SER A 58 -7.19 8.68 -5.65
CA SER A 58 -6.39 9.85 -5.26
C SER A 58 -4.90 9.55 -5.26
N LEU A 59 -4.50 8.36 -4.79
CA LEU A 59 -3.12 7.90 -4.77
C LEU A 59 -2.58 7.57 -6.17
N GLU A 60 -3.42 7.06 -7.06
CA GLU A 60 -3.07 6.82 -8.47
C GLU A 60 -2.82 8.14 -9.20
N GLN A 61 -3.65 9.15 -8.94
CA GLN A 61 -3.41 10.50 -9.46
C GLN A 61 -2.10 11.08 -8.91
N TRP A 62 -1.89 11.03 -7.59
CA TRP A 62 -0.64 11.48 -6.97
C TRP A 62 0.59 10.78 -7.57
N TRP A 63 0.51 9.47 -7.83
CA TRP A 63 1.60 8.70 -8.42
C TRP A 63 1.89 9.15 -9.86
N ALA A 64 0.85 9.36 -10.67
CA ALA A 64 0.98 9.84 -12.05
C ALA A 64 1.63 11.24 -12.14
N GLU A 65 1.51 12.04 -11.09
CA GLU A 65 2.14 13.37 -10.97
C GLU A 65 3.63 13.29 -10.64
N GLN A 66 4.13 12.17 -10.08
CA GLN A 66 5.55 12.01 -9.74
C GLN A 66 6.42 11.90 -11.00
N GLU A 67 7.65 12.42 -10.97
CA GLU A 67 8.57 12.30 -12.10
C GLU A 67 9.07 10.85 -12.28
N CYS A 68 9.34 10.15 -11.17
CA CYS A 68 9.82 8.77 -11.19
C CYS A 68 8.82 7.80 -11.82
N SER A 69 7.50 8.08 -11.75
CA SER A 69 6.48 7.21 -12.34
C SER A 69 6.54 7.15 -13.86
N LYS A 70 7.18 8.14 -14.50
CA LYS A 70 7.38 8.19 -15.96
C LYS A 70 8.66 7.48 -16.39
N ALA A 71 9.62 7.34 -15.48
CA ALA A 71 10.93 6.79 -15.76
C ALA A 71 11.04 5.30 -15.40
N ILE A 72 10.35 4.88 -14.33
CA ILE A 72 10.58 3.58 -13.67
C ILE A 72 9.29 2.75 -13.67
N PRO A 73 9.32 1.50 -14.15
CA PRO A 73 8.15 0.63 -14.10
C PRO A 73 7.81 0.24 -12.66
N PHE A 74 6.61 0.56 -12.21
CA PHE A 74 6.15 0.25 -10.85
C PHE A 74 5.43 -1.12 -10.78
N ARG A 75 6.15 -2.19 -10.42
CA ARG A 75 5.59 -3.55 -10.34
C ARG A 75 4.49 -3.70 -9.27
N GLY A 76 4.70 -3.03 -8.13
CA GLY A 76 3.75 -3.00 -7.02
C GLY A 76 2.42 -2.41 -7.47
N GLY A 77 2.44 -1.23 -8.06
CA GLY A 77 1.23 -0.48 -8.36
C GLY A 77 0.56 0.04 -7.08
N ILE A 78 -0.11 1.17 -7.19
CA ILE A 78 -0.73 1.84 -6.03
C ILE A 78 -1.75 0.95 -5.34
N THR A 79 -2.56 0.23 -6.12
CA THR A 79 -3.56 -0.69 -5.57
C THR A 79 -2.94 -1.77 -4.68
N LYS A 80 -1.80 -2.40 -5.05
CA LYS A 80 -1.18 -3.42 -4.18
C LYS A 80 -0.51 -2.79 -2.98
N SER A 81 0.17 -1.65 -3.16
CA SER A 81 0.79 -0.91 -2.05
C SER A 81 -0.24 -0.48 -0.99
N HIS A 82 -1.42 -0.03 -1.43
CA HIS A 82 -2.54 0.30 -0.54
C HIS A 82 -3.10 -0.93 0.18
N PHE A 83 -3.20 -2.05 -0.53
CA PHE A 83 -3.70 -3.31 0.03
C PHE A 83 -2.83 -3.87 1.16
N PHE A 84 -1.55 -3.47 1.30
CA PHE A 84 -0.72 -3.90 2.44
C PHE A 84 -1.23 -3.38 3.80
N THR A 85 -1.95 -2.27 3.86
CA THR A 85 -2.46 -1.71 5.13
C THR A 85 -3.97 -1.73 5.26
N CYS A 86 -4.69 -1.52 4.17
CA CYS A 86 -6.15 -1.45 4.14
C CYS A 86 -6.86 -2.57 4.92
N PRO A 87 -6.47 -3.86 4.83
CA PRO A 87 -7.20 -4.91 5.53
C PRO A 87 -6.87 -5.01 7.03
N ALA A 88 -5.76 -4.43 7.48
CA ALA A 88 -5.31 -4.42 8.87
C ALA A 88 -5.79 -3.18 9.62
N ILE A 89 -5.75 -2.02 8.97
CA ILE A 89 -6.11 -0.69 9.51
C ILE A 89 -7.16 -0.13 8.57
N TYR A 90 -8.39 -0.61 8.71
CA TYR A 90 -9.48 -0.36 7.74
C TYR A 90 -10.42 0.75 8.19
N GLU A 91 -10.31 1.22 9.43
CA GLU A 91 -11.26 2.16 10.00
C GLU A 91 -11.15 3.53 9.30
N PRO A 92 -12.27 4.26 9.08
CA PRO A 92 -12.27 5.48 8.29
C PRO A 92 -11.31 6.56 8.79
N GLU A 93 -11.14 6.67 10.11
CA GLU A 93 -10.28 7.64 10.78
C GLU A 93 -8.78 7.52 10.41
N PHE A 94 -8.37 6.38 9.86
CA PHE A 94 -6.98 6.13 9.45
C PHE A 94 -6.73 6.32 7.95
N SER A 95 -7.63 7.01 7.23
CA SER A 95 -7.47 7.31 5.80
C SER A 95 -6.11 7.98 5.48
N ASP A 96 -5.75 9.03 6.22
CA ASP A 96 -4.50 9.76 6.00
C ASP A 96 -3.28 8.88 6.28
N PHE A 97 -3.36 8.02 7.30
CA PHE A 97 -2.31 7.04 7.59
C PHE A 97 -2.13 6.05 6.44
N ARG A 98 -3.22 5.47 5.92
CA ARG A 98 -3.17 4.55 4.76
C ARG A 98 -2.59 5.24 3.54
N ALA A 99 -2.95 6.50 3.31
CA ALA A 99 -2.41 7.29 2.21
C ALA A 99 -0.90 7.49 2.36
N ALA A 100 -0.44 8.01 3.51
CA ALA A 100 0.98 8.22 3.78
C ALA A 100 1.78 6.91 3.68
N PHE A 101 1.28 5.82 4.26
CA PHE A 101 1.92 4.51 4.19
C PHE A 101 2.02 4.01 2.74
N THR A 102 0.94 4.15 1.95
CA THR A 102 0.95 3.72 0.54
C THR A 102 1.99 4.48 -0.27
N LYS A 103 2.13 5.80 -0.05
CA LYS A 103 3.16 6.61 -0.70
C LYS A 103 4.57 6.12 -0.34
N SER A 104 4.84 5.93 0.96
CA SER A 104 6.12 5.40 1.44
C SER A 104 6.43 4.02 0.87
N CYS A 105 5.47 3.10 0.88
CA CYS A 105 5.64 1.77 0.31
C CYS A 105 5.88 1.81 -1.20
N SER A 106 5.30 2.77 -1.92
CA SER A 106 5.55 2.93 -3.35
C SER A 106 7.02 3.25 -3.61
N PHE A 107 7.62 4.16 -2.82
CA PHE A 107 9.05 4.45 -2.91
C PHE A 107 9.92 3.27 -2.49
N VAL A 108 9.57 2.55 -1.42
CA VAL A 108 10.32 1.35 -1.01
C VAL A 108 10.35 0.32 -2.13
N VAL A 109 9.20 0.04 -2.76
CA VAL A 109 9.11 -0.96 -3.82
C VAL A 109 9.91 -0.56 -5.06
N ILE A 110 9.85 0.71 -5.51
CA ILE A 110 10.63 1.10 -6.69
C ILE A 110 12.14 1.14 -6.41
N ILE A 111 12.56 1.51 -5.18
CA ILE A 111 13.98 1.51 -4.82
C ILE A 111 14.49 0.07 -4.75
N ASP A 112 13.71 -0.83 -4.17
CA ASP A 112 14.00 -2.28 -4.14
C ASP A 112 14.11 -2.85 -5.56
N ASP A 113 13.12 -2.57 -6.42
CA ASP A 113 13.13 -3.01 -7.82
C ASP A 113 14.39 -2.53 -8.57
N GLU A 114 14.83 -1.27 -8.37
CA GLU A 114 16.04 -0.72 -9.01
C GLU A 114 17.35 -1.29 -8.43
N MET A 115 17.40 -1.60 -7.13
CA MET A 115 18.57 -2.21 -6.49
C MET A 115 18.72 -3.70 -6.83
N ASP A 116 17.62 -4.39 -7.10
CA ASP A 116 17.60 -5.80 -7.50
C ASP A 116 17.88 -6.02 -8.99
N LEU A 117 18.00 -4.94 -9.78
CA LEU A 117 18.38 -5.05 -11.18
C LEU A 117 19.82 -5.62 -11.32
N PRO A 118 20.04 -6.59 -12.22
CA PRO A 118 21.34 -7.24 -12.36
C PRO A 118 22.46 -6.30 -12.84
N ASP A 119 22.10 -5.16 -13.42
CA ASP A 119 22.99 -4.11 -13.93
C ASP A 119 23.11 -2.90 -13.00
N CYS A 120 22.54 -2.94 -11.78
CA CYS A 120 22.67 -1.88 -10.80
C CYS A 120 24.14 -1.71 -10.36
N ASP A 121 24.72 -0.52 -10.57
CA ASP A 121 26.10 -0.22 -10.17
C ASP A 121 26.20 -0.11 -8.64
N PRO A 122 27.07 -0.90 -7.96
CA PRO A 122 27.32 -0.77 -6.53
C PRO A 122 27.71 0.65 -6.09
N ASN A 123 28.36 1.45 -6.95
CA ASN A 123 28.67 2.84 -6.64
C ASN A 123 27.41 3.71 -6.53
N ASP A 124 26.39 3.45 -7.35
CA ASP A 124 25.12 4.18 -7.28
C ASP A 124 24.37 3.85 -5.99
N ILE A 125 24.48 2.62 -5.50
CA ILE A 125 23.94 2.21 -4.18
C ILE A 125 24.65 2.96 -3.05
N LEU A 126 25.98 3.13 -3.12
CA LEU A 126 26.74 3.90 -2.13
C LEU A 126 26.33 5.37 -2.13
N LYS A 127 26.16 5.98 -3.31
CA LYS A 127 25.64 7.35 -3.46
C LYS A 127 24.23 7.49 -2.92
N PHE A 128 23.34 6.53 -3.22
CA PHE A 128 21.99 6.51 -2.67
C PHE A 128 22.02 6.47 -1.14
N ASN A 129 22.84 5.60 -0.54
CA ASN A 129 22.99 5.53 0.90
C ASN A 129 23.53 6.85 1.47
N GLU A 130 24.52 7.47 0.83
CA GLU A 130 25.00 8.80 1.23
C GLU A 130 23.88 9.86 1.17
N ALA A 131 23.10 9.88 0.08
CA ALA A 131 22.00 10.82 -0.13
C ALA A 131 20.93 10.69 0.96
N VAL A 132 20.54 9.47 1.30
CA VAL A 132 19.57 9.21 2.38
C VAL A 132 20.12 9.58 3.75
N GLN A 133 21.40 9.27 4.04
CA GLN A 133 22.02 9.61 5.32
C GLN A 133 22.16 11.12 5.53
N ARG A 134 22.49 11.86 4.46
CA ARG A 134 22.62 13.32 4.48
C ARG A 134 21.28 14.04 4.33
N TRP A 135 20.24 13.31 3.93
CA TRP A 135 18.95 13.86 3.54
C TRP A 135 19.08 14.93 2.43
N ASP A 136 19.88 14.60 1.40
CA ASP A 136 20.22 15.48 0.28
C ASP A 136 20.36 14.64 -1.00
N PRO A 137 19.59 14.90 -2.09
CA PRO A 137 19.64 14.10 -3.30
C PRO A 137 20.89 14.34 -4.17
N SER A 138 21.67 15.38 -3.89
CA SER A 138 22.82 15.78 -4.72
C SER A 138 23.88 14.69 -5.00
N PRO A 139 24.17 13.72 -4.11
CA PRO A 139 25.11 12.64 -4.41
C PRO A 139 24.68 11.74 -5.58
N CYS A 140 23.39 11.72 -5.93
CA CYS A 140 22.84 10.90 -7.01
C CYS A 140 22.62 11.68 -8.31
N ASP A 141 23.16 12.89 -8.47
CA ASP A 141 22.97 13.71 -9.68
C ASP A 141 23.44 13.04 -10.98
N ASP A 142 24.37 12.10 -10.88
CA ASP A 142 24.91 11.29 -11.97
C ASP A 142 24.41 9.84 -11.99
N ALA A 143 23.49 9.47 -11.09
CA ALA A 143 22.84 8.15 -11.01
C ALA A 143 21.37 8.27 -11.47
N PRO A 144 21.05 8.04 -12.77
CA PRO A 144 19.77 8.43 -13.38
C PRO A 144 18.52 7.88 -12.66
N GLN A 145 18.58 6.63 -12.21
CA GLN A 145 17.50 5.94 -11.49
C GLN A 145 17.19 6.61 -10.16
N PHE A 146 18.21 6.87 -9.34
CA PHE A 146 18.03 7.49 -8.02
C PHE A 146 17.77 8.99 -8.12
N LYS A 147 18.31 9.66 -9.14
CA LYS A 147 18.02 11.06 -9.46
C LYS A 147 16.52 11.30 -9.70
N ALA A 148 15.84 10.36 -10.35
CA ALA A 148 14.41 10.45 -10.59
C ALA A 148 13.57 10.18 -9.33
N ILE A 149 14.04 9.28 -8.45
CA ILE A 149 13.30 8.82 -7.27
C ILE A 149 13.45 9.77 -6.08
N LEU A 150 14.69 10.10 -5.70
CA LEU A 150 15.00 10.74 -4.41
C LEU A 150 14.32 12.10 -4.19
N PRO A 151 14.21 13.01 -5.18
CA PRO A 151 13.50 14.26 -4.99
C PRO A 151 12.02 14.05 -4.64
N SER A 152 11.34 13.13 -5.34
CA SER A 152 9.92 12.79 -5.10
C SER A 152 9.74 12.13 -3.72
N PHE A 153 10.67 11.26 -3.34
CA PHE A 153 10.70 10.62 -2.03
C PHE A 153 10.83 11.65 -0.90
N PHE A 154 11.85 12.52 -0.95
CA PHE A 154 12.08 13.53 0.09
C PHE A 154 10.93 14.53 0.18
N ALA A 155 10.41 15.03 -0.94
CA ALA A 155 9.26 15.94 -0.95
C ALA A 155 8.04 15.30 -0.28
N THR A 156 7.79 14.02 -0.54
CA THR A 156 6.67 13.28 0.06
C THR A 156 6.81 13.14 1.57
N VAL A 157 8.02 12.90 2.09
CA VAL A 157 8.27 12.79 3.53
C VAL A 157 8.19 14.15 4.23
N GLU A 158 8.67 15.21 3.58
CA GLU A 158 8.68 16.57 4.13
C GLU A 158 7.32 17.28 4.09
N ASN A 159 6.32 16.68 3.42
CA ASN A 159 4.97 17.20 3.32
C ASN A 159 4.94 18.64 2.74
N ARG A 160 5.82 18.92 1.77
CA ARG A 160 5.93 20.18 1.02
C ARG A 160 5.30 20.07 -0.36
#